data_AF-A0A6V7Q4E6-F1
#
_entry.id   AF-A0A6V7Q4E6-F1
#
_cell.length_a   1.000
_cell.length_b   1.000
_cell.length_c   1.000
_cell.angle_alpha   90.00
_cell.angle_beta   90.00
_cell.angle_gamma   90.00
#
_symmetry.space_group_name_H-M   'P 1'
#
loop_
_entity.id
_entity.type
_entity.pdbx_description
1 polymer ?
#
loop_
_entity_poly.entity_id
_entity_poly.type
_entity_poly.pdbx_seq_one_letter_code
_entity_poly.pdbx_strand_id
1 'polypeptide(L)'
;MKHVPHRLSLLASVALAIALFHVLPRRTSSPPPIPSPPPQITAKRWGSECSSANPNRSVEIRNPIGAKTRAMSKARVYTDVNVLCPKEYWDYESLIVQWGYGFEKP
;
A
#
# COMPACT_ATOMS: atom_id res chain seq x y z
N MET A 1 37.72 9.48 -45.25
CA MET A 1 36.51 9.71 -44.42
C MET A 1 35.32 9.19 -45.21
N LYS A 2 34.68 8.09 -44.79
CA LYS A 2 33.65 7.41 -45.58
C LYS A 2 32.36 8.23 -45.49
N HIS A 3 32.06 9.02 -46.52
CA HIS A 3 30.84 9.81 -46.59
C HIS A 3 29.66 8.86 -46.83
N VAL A 4 28.97 8.47 -45.74
CA VAL A 4 27.77 7.64 -45.84
C VAL A 4 26.64 8.54 -46.35
N PRO A 5 25.98 8.23 -47.47
CA PRO A 5 24.88 9.05 -47.96
C PRO A 5 23.76 9.08 -46.92
N HIS A 6 23.28 10.28 -46.61
CA HIS A 6 22.32 10.54 -45.52
C HIS A 6 21.08 9.63 -45.55
N ARG A 7 20.66 9.16 -46.72
CA ARG A 7 19.52 8.25 -46.88
C ARG A 7 19.79 6.84 -46.33
N LEU A 8 21.00 6.32 -46.44
CA LEU A 8 21.37 5.03 -45.84
C LEU A 8 21.45 5.13 -44.32
N SER A 9 21.93 6.25 -43.79
CA SER A 9 21.95 6.53 -42.35
C SER A 9 20.54 6.62 -41.75
N LEU A 10 19.63 7.31 -42.46
CA LEU A 10 18.23 7.43 -42.05
C LEU A 10 17.53 6.06 -42.03
N LEU A 11 17.72 5.25 -43.08
CA LEU A 11 17.12 3.91 -43.17
C LEU A 11 17.64 2.98 -42.07
N ALA A 12 18.94 3.03 -41.75
CA ALA A 12 19.52 2.26 -40.66
C ALA A 12 18.97 2.70 -39.29
N SER A 13 18.81 4.01 -39.07
CA SER A 13 18.23 4.55 -37.83
C SER A 13 16.76 4.14 -37.65
N VAL A 14 15.96 4.19 -38.71
CA VAL A 14 14.55 3.76 -38.68
C VAL A 14 14.45 2.26 -38.41
N ALA A 15 15.30 1.44 -39.05
CA ALA A 15 15.33 -0.01 -38.80
C ALA A 15 15.71 -0.33 -37.35
N LEU A 16 16.68 0.40 -36.76
CA LEU A 16 17.06 0.23 -35.36
C LEU A 16 15.94 0.63 -34.39
N ALA A 17 15.24 1.73 -34.67
CA ALA A 17 14.10 2.16 -33.86
C ALA A 17 12.96 1.13 -33.87
N ILE A 18 12.66 0.56 -35.03
CA ILE A 18 11.65 -0.50 -35.18
C ILE A 18 12.07 -1.76 -34.42
N ALA A 19 13.34 -2.18 -34.54
CA ALA A 19 13.85 -3.33 -33.80
C ALA A 19 13.75 -3.12 -32.28
N LEU A 20 14.09 -1.94 -31.76
CA LEU A 20 13.96 -1.61 -30.33
C LEU A 20 12.49 -1.66 -29.87
N PHE A 21 11.55 -1.18 -30.68
CA PHE A 21 10.11 -1.25 -30.38
C PHE A 21 9.56 -2.70 -30.36
N HIS A 22 10.14 -3.60 -31.13
CA HIS A 22 9.73 -5.02 -31.16
C HIS A 22 10.48 -5.89 -30.14
N VAL A 23 11.67 -5.48 -29.70
CA VAL A 23 12.50 -6.22 -28.71
C VAL A 23 12.16 -5.83 -27.27
N LEU A 24 11.55 -4.66 -27.01
CA LEU A 24 10.97 -4.41 -25.70
C LEU A 24 9.82 -5.40 -25.47
N PRO A 25 9.91 -6.28 -24.46
CA PRO A 25 8.76 -7.08 -24.07
C PRO A 25 7.63 -6.10 -23.85
N ARG A 26 6.54 -6.23 -24.62
CA ARG A 26 5.29 -5.56 -24.29
C ARG A 26 5.05 -5.94 -22.85
N ARG A 27 5.23 -4.99 -21.94
CA ARG A 27 4.85 -5.15 -20.53
C ARG A 27 3.36 -5.42 -20.64
N THR A 28 2.99 -6.69 -20.65
CA THR A 28 1.63 -7.11 -20.48
C THR A 28 1.35 -6.65 -19.06
N SER A 29 0.78 -5.45 -18.95
CA SER A 29 0.18 -4.95 -17.73
C SER A 29 -1.05 -5.81 -17.49
N SER A 30 -0.83 -7.10 -17.22
CA SER A 30 -1.86 -7.93 -16.65
C SER A 30 -2.23 -7.23 -15.35
N PRO A 31 -3.51 -6.88 -15.14
CA PRO A 31 -3.92 -6.38 -13.85
C PRO A 31 -3.43 -7.36 -12.79
N PRO A 32 -2.91 -6.86 -11.64
CA PRO A 32 -2.52 -7.74 -10.56
C PRO A 32 -3.70 -8.68 -10.26
N PRO A 33 -3.45 -9.98 -10.02
CA PRO A 33 -4.52 -10.90 -9.69
C PRO A 33 -5.33 -10.32 -8.53
N ILE A 34 -6.65 -10.27 -8.71
CA ILE A 34 -7.57 -9.82 -7.65
C ILE A 34 -7.27 -10.72 -6.44
N PRO A 35 -6.84 -10.16 -5.29
CA PRO A 35 -6.57 -10.97 -4.13
C PRO A 35 -7.85 -11.72 -3.77
N SER A 36 -7.73 -13.04 -3.61
CA SER A 36 -8.84 -13.91 -3.22
C SER A 36 -9.57 -13.28 -2.03
N PRO A 37 -10.92 -13.27 -2.02
CA PRO A 37 -11.66 -12.76 -0.88
C PRO A 37 -11.13 -13.48 0.37
N PRO A 38 -10.81 -12.72 1.44
CA PRO A 38 -10.25 -13.32 2.64
C PRO A 38 -11.18 -14.43 3.12
N PRO A 39 -10.64 -15.53 3.69
CA PRO A 39 -11.47 -16.64 4.16
C PRO A 39 -12.62 -16.06 4.97
N GLN A 40 -13.84 -16.38 4.54
CA GLN A 40 -15.04 -16.13 5.31
C GLN A 40 -14.85 -17.01 6.53
N ILE A 41 -14.31 -16.44 7.61
CA ILE A 41 -14.39 -17.06 8.92
C ILE A 41 -15.88 -17.14 9.15
N THR A 42 -16.48 -18.30 8.85
CA THR A 42 -17.78 -18.66 9.36
C THR A 42 -17.63 -18.46 10.84
N ALA A 43 -18.13 -17.34 11.34
CA ALA A 43 -18.21 -17.07 12.75
C ALA A 43 -19.05 -18.22 13.27
N LYS A 44 -18.39 -19.25 13.82
CA LYS A 44 -19.03 -20.18 14.72
C LYS A 44 -19.56 -19.24 15.77
N ARG A 45 -20.88 -19.01 15.71
CA ARG A 45 -21.68 -18.07 16.51
C ARG A 45 -21.01 -17.89 17.86
N TRP A 46 -20.20 -16.83 17.98
CA TRP A 46 -19.56 -16.51 19.24
C TRP A 46 -20.74 -16.13 20.12
N GLY A 47 -21.00 -16.91 21.17
CA GLY A 47 -21.97 -16.55 22.18
C GLY A 47 -21.59 -15.17 22.69
N SER A 48 -22.28 -14.15 22.20
CA SER A 48 -22.30 -12.83 22.77
C SER A 48 -23.08 -12.93 24.07
N GLU A 49 -22.42 -13.39 25.12
CA GLU A 49 -22.74 -12.91 26.46
C GLU A 49 -22.18 -11.50 26.55
N CYS A 50 -22.86 -10.55 25.90
CA CYS A 50 -22.77 -9.16 26.32
C CYS A 50 -23.42 -9.11 27.70
N SER A 51 -22.61 -9.22 28.76
CA SER A 51 -23.06 -8.93 30.10
C SER A 51 -23.70 -7.55 30.06
N SER A 52 -25.01 -7.49 30.30
CA SER A 52 -25.76 -6.26 30.50
C SER A 52 -25.04 -5.44 31.55
N ALA A 53 -24.32 -4.42 31.11
CA ALA A 53 -23.50 -3.60 31.97
C ALA A 53 -24.44 -2.69 32.77
N ASN A 54 -24.63 -3.01 34.04
CA ASN A 54 -25.25 -2.12 35.00
C ASN A 54 -24.39 -0.82 35.07
N PRO A 55 -24.96 0.37 34.80
CA PRO A 55 -24.19 1.62 34.69
C PRO A 55 -23.57 2.10 36.01
N ASN A 56 -23.91 1.47 37.15
CA ASN A 56 -23.41 1.87 38.47
C ASN A 56 -22.25 1.02 39.00
N ARG A 57 -21.60 0.19 38.18
CA ARG A 57 -20.43 -0.57 38.63
C ARG A 57 -19.16 0.24 38.37
N SER A 58 -18.63 0.84 39.44
CA SER A 58 -17.30 1.40 39.49
C SER A 58 -16.31 0.47 38.78
N VAL A 59 -15.66 0.99 37.74
CA VAL A 59 -14.62 0.27 36.99
C VAL A 59 -13.37 0.22 37.86
N GLU A 60 -13.40 -0.65 38.86
CA GLU A 60 -12.19 -1.12 39.52
C GLU A 60 -11.42 -1.88 38.44
N ILE A 61 -10.33 -1.29 37.94
CA ILE A 61 -9.36 -1.94 37.05
C ILE A 61 -8.71 -3.06 37.87
N ARG A 62 -9.43 -4.17 38.02
CA ARG A 62 -8.90 -5.39 38.59
C ARG A 62 -7.87 -5.90 37.60
N ASN A 63 -6.60 -5.67 37.90
CA ASN A 63 -5.49 -6.42 37.32
C ASN A 63 -5.78 -7.91 37.50
N PRO A 64 -6.13 -8.66 36.44
CA PRO A 64 -6.22 -10.09 36.56
C PRO A 64 -4.80 -10.60 36.32
N ILE A 65 -4.12 -11.01 37.39
CA ILE A 65 -2.84 -11.76 37.37
C ILE A 65 -3.11 -13.20 36.86
N GLY A 66 -3.78 -13.27 35.71
CA GLY A 66 -4.26 -14.47 35.02
C GLY A 66 -4.71 -14.03 33.64
N ALA A 67 -3.83 -13.27 32.98
CA ALA A 67 -4.10 -12.59 31.72
C ALA A 67 -4.58 -13.58 30.67
N LYS A 68 -5.87 -13.53 30.33
CA LYS A 68 -6.28 -13.77 28.95
C LYS A 68 -5.53 -12.72 28.12
N THR A 69 -4.33 -13.08 27.67
CA THR A 69 -3.54 -12.27 26.76
C THR A 69 -4.47 -11.91 25.62
N ARG A 70 -4.77 -10.62 25.45
CA ARG A 70 -5.53 -10.19 24.28
C ARG A 70 -4.71 -10.63 23.08
N ALA A 71 -5.26 -11.57 22.30
CA ALA A 71 -4.58 -12.07 21.12
C ALA A 71 -4.28 -10.91 20.18
N MET A 72 -3.07 -10.87 19.63
CA MET A 72 -2.72 -9.87 18.61
C MET A 72 -3.49 -10.17 17.32
N SER A 73 -3.89 -9.13 16.60
CA SER A 73 -4.57 -9.24 15.31
C SER A 73 -3.72 -8.64 14.19
N LYS A 74 -3.94 -9.11 12.96
CA LYS A 74 -3.31 -8.61 11.74
C LYS A 74 -4.43 -8.31 10.73
N ALA A 75 -4.24 -7.31 9.87
CA ALA A 75 -5.25 -6.97 8.86
C ALA A 75 -5.53 -8.16 7.92
N ARG A 76 -6.70 -8.20 7.29
CA ARG A 76 -7.05 -9.31 6.37
C ARG A 76 -6.39 -9.17 5.00
N VAL A 77 -6.10 -7.93 4.58
CA VAL A 77 -5.54 -7.57 3.27
C VAL A 77 -4.62 -6.37 3.48
N TYR A 78 -3.59 -6.23 2.63
CA TYR A 78 -2.62 -5.11 2.65
C TYR A 78 -1.84 -4.95 3.95
N THR A 79 -1.61 -6.06 4.64
CA THR A 79 -1.00 -6.08 5.97
C THR A 79 0.39 -5.47 6.05
N ASP A 80 1.16 -5.60 4.97
CA ASP A 80 2.58 -5.27 4.96
C ASP A 80 2.90 -4.21 3.89
N VAL A 81 1.90 -3.47 3.40
CA VAL A 81 2.09 -2.45 2.35
C VAL A 81 3.12 -1.40 2.78
N ASN A 82 3.04 -0.92 4.02
CA ASN A 82 3.97 0.09 4.52
C ASN A 82 5.40 -0.44 4.70
N VAL A 83 5.60 -1.76 4.77
CA VAL A 83 6.93 -2.38 4.86
C VAL A 83 7.65 -2.32 3.51
N LEU A 84 6.90 -2.39 2.41
CA LEU A 84 7.44 -2.34 1.05
C LEU A 84 7.62 -0.90 0.55
N CYS A 85 6.87 0.05 1.10
CA CYS A 85 6.96 1.45 0.73
C CYS A 85 8.21 2.11 1.35
N PRO A 86 8.82 3.10 0.66
CA PRO A 86 9.85 3.95 1.22
C PRO A 86 9.38 4.65 2.51
N LYS A 87 10.33 5.00 3.40
CA LYS A 87 10.02 5.62 4.71
C LYS A 87 9.25 6.93 4.54
N GLU A 88 9.59 7.69 3.50
CA GLU A 88 8.99 8.98 3.15
C GLU A 88 7.48 8.91 2.89
N TYR A 89 6.93 7.72 2.61
CA TYR A 89 5.50 7.52 2.38
C TYR A 89 4.68 7.50 3.68
N TRP A 90 5.21 6.85 4.73
CA TRP A 90 4.45 6.57 5.95
C TRP A 90 4.99 7.28 7.19
N ASP A 91 6.25 7.72 7.17
CA ASP A 91 6.89 8.44 8.27
C ASP A 91 6.59 9.94 8.19
N TYR A 92 5.35 10.30 8.51
CA TYR A 92 4.93 11.71 8.52
C TYR A 92 5.68 12.56 9.56
N GLU A 93 6.28 11.94 10.59
CA GLU A 93 7.03 12.68 11.62
C GLU A 93 8.28 13.36 11.07
N SER A 94 8.86 12.84 9.99
CA SER A 94 10.01 13.45 9.31
C SER A 94 9.62 14.41 8.18
N LEU A 95 8.33 14.55 7.87
CA LEU A 95 7.86 15.40 6.78
C LEU A 95 7.98 16.89 7.16
N ILE A 96 8.74 17.64 6.36
CA ILE A 96 8.84 19.10 6.47
C ILE A 96 7.71 19.75 5.67
N VAL A 97 6.73 20.36 6.35
CA VAL A 97 5.59 21.04 5.70
C VAL A 97 5.92 22.50 5.42
N GLN A 98 5.79 22.90 4.16
CA GLN A 98 5.81 24.31 3.76
C GLN A 98 4.41 24.90 3.90
N TRP A 99 4.15 25.53 5.03
CA TRP A 99 2.93 26.29 5.23
C TRP A 99 2.97 27.56 4.36
N GLY A 100 1.91 27.77 3.58
CA GLY A 100 1.77 28.98 2.77
C GLY A 100 1.61 30.24 3.62
N TYR A 101 1.74 31.41 3.00
CA TYR A 101 1.46 32.68 3.66
C TYR A 101 -0.03 32.82 3.95
N GLY A 102 -0.37 33.08 5.21
CA GLY A 102 -1.70 33.55 5.58
C GLY A 102 -1.88 34.96 5.02
N PHE A 103 -2.85 35.14 4.12
CA PHE A 103 -3.31 36.48 3.76
C PHE A 103 -4.08 37.06 4.95
N GLU A 104 -3.37 37.67 5.90
CA GLU A 104 -4.01 38.60 6.82
C GLU A 104 -4.39 39.85 6.02
N LYS A 105 -5.70 40.03 5.83
CA LYS A 105 -6.23 41.30 5.30
C LYS A 105 -5.98 42.41 6.33
N PRO A 106 -5.66 43.63 5.86
CA PRO A 106 -5.55 44.81 6.72
C PRO A 106 -6.89 45.17 7.39
#